data_AF-A0A379WCB1-F1
#
_entry.id   AF-A0A379WCB1-F1
#
_cell.length_a   1.000
_cell.length_b   1.000
_cell.length_c   1.000
_cell.angle_alpha   90.00
_cell.angle_beta   90.00
_cell.angle_gamma   90.00
#
_symmetry.space_group_name_H-M   'P 1'
#
loop_
_entity.id
_entity.type
_entity.pdbx_description
1 polymer ?
#
loop_
_entity_poly.entity_id
_entity_poly.type
_entity_poly.pdbx_seq_one_letter_code
_entity_poly.pdbx_strand_id
1 'polypeptide(L)'
;MGLADLFRADDRPGKINLGIGVYKMKPAKHRCSPALKKAEQYLLENETTKNYLGIDGIPEFARCTQELLFGKGSALINDKRARTAQTPGGTGALRIAADFLAKILR
;
A
#
# COMPACT_ATOMS: atom_id res chain seq x y z
N MET A 1 -25.56 8.32 -9.01
CA MET A 1 -24.67 9.00 -8.04
C MET A 1 -24.27 8.02 -6.97
N GLY A 2 -23.00 7.99 -6.56
CA GLY A 2 -22.53 7.07 -5.53
C GLY A 2 -22.86 7.56 -4.11
N LEU A 3 -22.83 6.66 -3.12
CA LEU A 3 -23.10 6.97 -1.71
C LEU A 3 -22.21 8.10 -1.17
N ALA A 4 -20.96 8.17 -1.64
CA ALA A 4 -20.02 9.23 -1.27
C ALA A 4 -20.47 10.62 -1.76
N ASP A 5 -21.07 10.70 -2.96
CA ASP A 5 -21.50 11.98 -3.54
C ASP A 5 -22.76 12.48 -2.85
N LEU A 6 -23.70 11.57 -2.56
CA LEU A 6 -24.88 11.86 -1.75
C LEU A 6 -24.50 12.36 -0.35
N PHE A 7 -23.51 11.71 0.28
CA PHE A 7 -23.00 12.15 1.58
C PHE A 7 -22.34 13.54 1.50
N ARG A 8 -21.62 13.86 0.41
CA ARG A 8 -20.99 15.19 0.25
C ARG A 8 -22.03 16.30 0.08
N ALA A 9 -23.07 16.06 -0.72
CA ALA A 9 -24.14 17.00 -1.02
C ALA A 9 -25.13 17.25 0.13
N ASP A 10 -25.06 16.46 1.21
CA ASP A 10 -25.94 16.59 2.38
C ASP A 10 -25.48 17.71 3.33
N ASP A 11 -26.24 18.79 3.48
CA ASP A 11 -25.85 19.93 4.32
C ASP A 11 -26.13 19.75 5.83
N ARG A 12 -26.68 18.60 6.25
CA ARG A 12 -27.04 18.39 7.66
C ARG A 12 -25.81 18.47 8.57
N PRO A 13 -25.84 19.33 9.62
CA PRO A 13 -24.76 19.38 10.59
C PRO A 13 -24.71 18.07 11.37
N GLY A 14 -23.49 17.58 11.64
CA GLY A 14 -23.28 16.33 12.38
C GLY A 14 -23.44 15.03 11.58
N LYS A 15 -23.55 15.08 10.24
CA LYS A 15 -23.55 13.87 9.39
C LYS A 15 -22.31 13.01 9.63
N ILE A 16 -22.51 11.69 9.72
CA ILE A 16 -21.45 10.71 9.97
C ILE A 16 -21.29 9.82 8.73
N ASN A 17 -20.07 9.73 8.20
CA ASN A 17 -19.76 8.85 7.08
C ASN A 17 -19.14 7.53 7.58
N LEU A 18 -19.94 6.46 7.55
CA LEU A 18 -19.50 5.09 7.85
C LEU A 18 -19.31 4.22 6.59
N GLY A 19 -19.51 4.78 5.40
CA GLY A 19 -19.40 4.05 4.13
C GLY A 19 -17.98 4.04 3.54
N ILE A 20 -17.12 4.98 3.95
CA ILE A 20 -15.72 5.02 3.50
C ILE A 20 -14.84 4.32 4.53
N GLY A 21 -14.28 3.16 4.16
CA GLY A 21 -13.35 2.37 4.98
C GLY A 21 -11.94 2.96 5.09
N VAL A 22 -11.83 4.23 5.50
CA VAL A 22 -10.54 4.88 5.80
C VAL A 22 -10.47 5.21 7.27
N TYR A 23 -9.28 5.09 7.84
CA TYR A 23 -9.04 5.50 9.22
C TYR A 23 -9.22 7.02 9.35
N LYS A 24 -10.16 7.43 10.21
CA LYS A 24 -10.41 8.84 10.53
C LYS A 24 -10.24 9.07 12.01
N MET A 25 -9.49 10.10 12.36
CA MET A 25 -9.36 10.57 13.74
C MET A 25 -10.38 11.69 14.01
N LYS A 26 -10.77 11.90 15.27
CA LYS A 26 -11.61 13.02 15.74
C LYS A 26 -11.10 14.39 15.22
N PRO A 27 -11.96 15.44 15.12
CA PRO A 27 -12.03 16.36 13.98
C PRO A 27 -10.91 17.41 13.84
N ALA A 28 -9.73 17.22 14.42
CA ALA A 28 -8.57 18.07 14.16
C ALA A 28 -7.36 17.23 13.73
N LYS A 29 -7.25 17.11 12.40
CA LYS A 29 -6.13 16.55 11.62
C LYS A 29 -6.14 15.03 11.47
N HIS A 30 -6.43 14.59 10.24
CA HIS A 30 -5.88 13.36 9.66
C HIS A 30 -4.36 13.53 9.61
N ARG A 31 -3.68 13.28 10.73
CA ARG A 31 -2.23 13.36 10.78
C ARG A 31 -1.66 12.10 10.15
N CYS A 32 -0.94 12.28 9.05
CA CYS A 32 -0.03 11.28 8.55
C CYS A 32 0.90 10.85 9.70
N SER A 33 1.25 9.55 9.76
CA SER A 33 2.15 9.03 10.80
C SER A 33 3.47 9.82 10.82
N PRO A 34 4.02 10.15 12.01
CA PRO A 34 5.32 10.81 12.09
C PRO A 34 6.44 10.05 11.36
N ALA A 35 6.36 8.72 11.30
CA ALA A 35 7.31 7.89 10.55
C ALA A 35 7.22 8.13 9.03
N LEU A 36 6.00 8.29 8.50
CA LEU A 36 5.79 8.59 7.08
C LEU A 36 6.33 9.98 6.73
N LYS A 37 6.07 10.98 7.58
CA LYS A 37 6.60 12.35 7.38
C LYS A 37 8.13 12.39 7.37
N LYS A 38 8.78 11.63 8.25
CA LYS A 38 10.25 11.49 8.25
C LYS A 38 10.77 10.80 6.99
N ALA A 39 10.10 9.75 6.52
CA ALA A 39 10.47 9.05 5.30
C ALA A 39 10.32 9.96 4.05
N GLU A 40 9.23 10.74 3.97
CA GLU A 40 9.03 11.75 2.91
C GLU A 40 10.17 12.78 2.88
N GLN A 41 10.54 13.31 4.05
CA GLN A 41 11.65 14.27 4.15
C GLN A 41 12.98 13.66 3.73
N TYR A 42 13.28 12.44 4.19
CA TYR A 42 14.49 11.72 3.81
C TYR A 42 14.57 11.53 2.29
N LEU A 43 13.48 11.12 1.65
CA LEU A 43 13.43 10.97 0.19
C LEU A 43 13.67 12.30 -0.53
N LEU A 44 13.03 13.38 -0.07
CA LEU A 44 13.21 14.71 -0.65
C LEU A 44 14.68 15.17 -0.62
N GLU A 45 15.39 14.86 0.47
CA GLU A 45 16.77 15.28 0.69
C GLU A 45 17.81 14.38 0.01
N ASN A 46 17.52 13.09 -0.19
CA ASN A 46 18.53 12.09 -0.56
C ASN A 46 18.29 11.42 -1.93
N GLU A 47 17.12 11.55 -2.53
CA GLU A 47 16.83 10.90 -3.81
C GLU A 47 17.52 11.61 -4.97
N THR A 48 18.35 10.87 -5.71
CA THR A 48 19.20 11.43 -6.78
C THR A 48 18.65 11.19 -8.19
N THR A 49 17.63 10.33 -8.34
CA THR A 49 17.06 9.94 -9.64
C THR A 49 15.61 9.53 -9.55
N LYS A 50 14.90 9.59 -10.69
CA LYS A 50 13.51 9.17 -10.89
C LYS A 50 13.37 8.14 -12.00
N ASN A 51 14.45 7.40 -12.26
CA ASN A 51 14.48 6.38 -13.31
C ASN A 51 13.45 5.27 -13.06
N TYR A 52 13.11 4.55 -14.14
CA TYR A 52 12.29 3.37 -14.06
C TYR A 52 12.87 2.34 -13.09
N LEU A 53 11.98 1.73 -12.30
CA LEU A 53 12.31 0.57 -11.48
C LEU A 53 12.39 -0.68 -12.35
N GLY A 54 13.03 -1.73 -11.82
CA GLY A 54 12.88 -3.07 -12.38
C GLY A 54 11.43 -3.54 -12.36
N ILE A 55 11.11 -4.55 -13.17
CA ILE A 55 9.74 -5.10 -13.31
C ILE A 55 9.16 -5.49 -11.94
N ASP A 56 9.99 -6.09 -11.08
CA ASP A 56 9.58 -6.56 -9.74
C ASP A 56 9.58 -5.43 -8.68
N GLY A 57 10.05 -4.23 -9.03
CA GLY A 57 10.20 -3.09 -8.12
C GLY A 57 11.54 -3.01 -7.41
N ILE A 58 11.55 -2.39 -6.24
CA ILE A 58 12.77 -2.14 -5.44
C ILE A 58 13.13 -3.40 -4.62
N PRO A 59 14.35 -3.96 -4.73
CA PRO A 59 14.76 -5.15 -3.97
C PRO A 59 14.64 -5.01 -2.44
N GLU A 60 15.01 -3.85 -1.90
CA GLU A 60 14.89 -3.56 -0.46
C GLU A 60 13.42 -3.51 -0.01
N PHE A 61 12.52 -2.99 -0.87
CA PHE A 61 11.08 -3.02 -0.59
C PHE A 61 10.58 -4.46 -0.51
N ALA A 62 11.01 -5.33 -1.42
CA ALA A 62 10.67 -6.75 -1.39
C ALA A 62 11.16 -7.43 -0.10
N ARG A 63 12.43 -7.22 0.29
CA ARG A 63 12.99 -7.78 1.53
C ARG A 63 12.22 -7.30 2.77
N CYS A 64 12.01 -6.00 2.91
CA CYS A 64 11.26 -5.43 4.04
C CYS A 64 9.81 -5.94 4.09
N THR A 65 9.16 -6.09 2.93
CA THR A 65 7.79 -6.63 2.85
C THR A 65 7.72 -8.09 3.29
N GLN A 66 8.68 -8.92 2.88
CA GLN A 66 8.75 -10.31 3.31
C GLN A 66 8.97 -10.43 4.82
N GLU A 67 9.89 -9.65 5.39
CA GLU A 67 10.12 -9.64 6.84
C GLU A 67 8.91 -9.15 7.62
N LEU A 68 8.18 -8.16 7.09
CA LEU A 68 6.94 -7.67 7.70
C LEU A 68 5.84 -8.74 7.71
N LEU A 69 5.70 -9.51 6.63
CA LEU A 69 4.65 -10.52 6.49
C LEU A 69 4.97 -11.83 7.22
N PHE A 70 6.20 -12.31 7.11
CA PHE A 70 6.61 -13.64 7.56
C PHE A 70 7.47 -13.65 8.82
N GLY A 71 7.89 -12.48 9.29
CA GLY A 71 8.84 -12.32 10.39
C GLY A 71 10.30 -12.40 9.94
N LYS A 72 11.17 -11.68 10.64
CA LYS A 72 12.62 -11.69 10.39
C LYS A 72 13.19 -13.09 10.67
N GLY A 73 14.03 -13.59 9.77
CA GLY A 73 14.65 -14.92 9.90
C GLY A 73 13.73 -16.10 9.59
N SER A 74 12.55 -15.85 9.01
CA SER A 74 11.64 -16.91 8.57
C SER A 74 12.31 -17.89 7.61
N ALA A 75 12.11 -19.19 7.82
CA ALA A 75 12.59 -20.23 6.91
C ALA A 75 12.05 -20.03 5.47
N LEU A 76 10.84 -19.46 5.31
CA LEU A 76 10.30 -19.13 3.99
C LEU A 76 11.19 -18.15 3.20
N ILE A 77 11.82 -17.22 3.90
CA ILE A 77 12.74 -16.23 3.32
C ILE A 77 14.11 -16.87 3.11
N ASN A 78 14.66 -17.51 4.15
CA ASN A 78 16.00 -18.11 4.12
C ASN A 78 16.12 -19.22 3.06
N ASP A 79 15.09 -20.05 2.93
CA ASP A 79 15.01 -21.13 1.94
C ASP A 79 14.60 -20.60 0.55
N LYS A 80 14.44 -19.27 0.38
CA LYS A 80 14.04 -18.61 -0.87
C LYS A 80 12.72 -19.15 -1.44
N ARG A 81 11.76 -19.50 -0.58
CA ARG A 81 10.41 -19.96 -0.95
C ARG A 81 9.40 -18.82 -1.12
N ALA A 82 9.73 -17.61 -0.66
CA ALA A 82 8.97 -16.41 -0.94
C ALA A 82 9.50 -15.65 -2.18
N ARG A 83 8.58 -15.11 -2.99
CA ARG A 83 8.86 -14.15 -4.08
C ARG A 83 7.93 -12.95 -3.92
N THR A 84 8.42 -11.78 -4.32
CA THR A 84 7.71 -10.51 -4.14
C THR A 84 7.92 -9.64 -5.36
N ALA A 85 6.81 -9.11 -5.89
CA ALA A 85 6.81 -8.06 -6.89
C ALA A 85 5.99 -6.89 -6.36
N GLN A 86 6.51 -5.67 -6.49
CA GLN A 86 5.83 -4.45 -6.08
C GLN A 86 4.65 -4.15 -7.00
N THR A 87 3.50 -3.75 -6.44
CA THR A 87 2.27 -3.49 -7.21
C THR A 87 1.57 -2.22 -6.73
N PRO A 88 0.69 -1.61 -7.56
CA PRO A 88 -0.10 -0.45 -7.17
C PRO A 88 -1.22 -0.88 -6.19
N GLY A 89 -0.86 -0.92 -4.91
CA GLY A 89 -1.76 -1.30 -3.82
C GLY A 89 -2.24 -2.75 -3.90
N GLY A 90 -3.13 -3.13 -2.98
CA GLY A 90 -3.63 -4.51 -2.87
C GLY A 90 -4.43 -4.96 -4.09
N THR A 91 -5.22 -4.08 -4.70
CA THR A 91 -6.01 -4.42 -5.90
C THR A 91 -5.11 -4.78 -7.08
N GLY A 92 -4.00 -4.06 -7.27
CA GLY A 92 -2.98 -4.39 -8.27
C GLY A 92 -2.35 -5.75 -8.01
N ALA A 93 -2.02 -6.05 -6.74
CA ALA A 93 -1.50 -7.35 -6.34
C ALA A 93 -2.45 -8.50 -6.70
N LEU A 94 -3.74 -8.35 -6.38
CA LEU A 94 -4.76 -9.36 -6.68
C LEU A 94 -4.91 -9.58 -8.19
N ARG A 95 -4.90 -8.51 -8.99
CA ARG A 95 -5.01 -8.61 -10.44
C ARG A 95 -3.84 -9.40 -11.04
N ILE A 96 -2.60 -9.05 -10.69
CA ILE A 96 -1.41 -9.73 -11.22
C ILE A 96 -1.37 -11.19 -10.77
N ALA A 97 -1.70 -11.48 -9.51
CA ALA A 97 -1.77 -12.84 -9.01
C ALA A 97 -2.82 -13.68 -9.76
N ALA A 98 -4.02 -13.12 -9.99
CA ALA A 98 -5.07 -13.79 -10.75
C ALA A 98 -4.64 -14.07 -12.20
N ASP A 99 -4.04 -13.08 -12.88
CA ASP A 99 -3.55 -13.24 -14.25
C ASP A 99 -2.41 -14.28 -14.33
N PHE A 100 -1.53 -14.35 -13.33
CA PHE A 100 -0.48 -15.36 -13.23
C PHE A 100 -1.06 -16.77 -13.08
N LEU A 101 -1.99 -16.95 -12.13
CA LEU A 101 -2.67 -18.23 -11.91
C LEU A 101 -3.42 -18.68 -13.16
N ALA A 102 -4.14 -17.78 -13.83
CA ALA A 102 -4.89 -18.10 -15.04
C ALA A 102 -3.99 -18.51 -16.23
N LYS A 103 -2.74 -18.04 -16.28
CA LYS A 103 -1.78 -18.42 -17.32
C LYS A 103 -1.08 -19.75 -17.04
N ILE A 104 -0.95 -20.13 -15.77
CA ILE A 104 -0.20 -21.34 -15.36
C ILE A 104 -1.12 -22.55 -15.13
N LEU A 105 -2.37 -22.31 -14.72
CA LEU A 105 -3.37 -23.36 -14.49
C LEU A 105 -4.22 -23.67 -15.73
N ARG A 106 -3.90 -23.04 -16.87
CA ARG A 106 -4.40 -23.42 -18.19
C ARG A 106 -3.38 -24.29 -18.89
#